data_AF-A0A532U2S1-F1
#
_entry.id   AF-A0A532U2S1-F1
#
_cell.length_a   1.000
_cell.length_b   1.000
_cell.length_c   1.000
_cell.angle_alpha   90.00
_cell.angle_beta   90.00
_cell.angle_gamma   90.00
#
_symmetry.space_group_name_H-M   'P 1'
#
loop_
_entity.id
_entity.type
_entity.pdbx_description
1 polymer ?
#
loop_
_entity_poly.entity_id
_entity_poly.type
_entity_poly.pdbx_seq_one_letter_code
_entity_poly.pdbx_strand_id
1 'polypeptide(L)'
;MKNRLKQWREKLFLQDEQGQAIVIIAFAVIGLILFAGLALDAATVYAGQSRLKRALDAAALAGVVELPNEDAAVARTKQFMLANGFDTADTESVPLFDYGRIQSTEYMQWAVTATHRVPLNFLPLINFDYAEVTEVAVAEYRVMVDIYTTQTGGRGIVGPVNLSNWGRWSNPKWGDAFTPQCWTCDGDCPDDLPTDVQGNVTDCPAGSKSPETPGGFNPDHAELYNEFGQGYPFRIHIPPAYDSNEVQIELLDPDGYNQSLQGSVTISCTMQGDTETRTDCGDQRDACLLDTCDEDEDINDYWFMRIDENRCFTDTGGGRCGPAYSEDHNTQTEYRLYYHRQLADQSIIREQIGTTYVGWATEADDLADDGLSTDMEWIVAWTVDVDCDDGSCDVPNIVVNEDDSRSLYLEVDGVTGSSENGFDLWAGPPPPITETIPSNVNDRNLHLLWNPNYHDSGGIVTFGSGYLPLNTNVTGPVTMTFAFVPPEASGIAINLFHFNNDSGSLGQQIDYYLEGVSDWHHVGTLSLKGTWSTSDDYLYQPPGSRDHDGVTLPDEFYGGYLIAEYQTGFLDTSSWRIEYEGIVGDMFVRLIQ
;
A
#
# COMPACT_ATOMS: atom_id res chain seq x y z
N MET A 1 -59.85 -70.20 42.57
CA MET A 1 -59.19 -70.71 41.34
C MET A 1 -59.18 -69.72 40.16
N LYS A 2 -59.21 -68.39 40.40
CA LYS A 2 -59.26 -67.36 39.33
C LYS A 2 -57.99 -66.52 39.15
N ASN A 3 -56.94 -66.74 39.95
CA ASN A 3 -55.71 -65.91 39.94
C ASN A 3 -54.50 -66.53 39.24
N ARG A 4 -54.61 -67.71 38.60
CA ARG A 4 -53.48 -68.33 37.88
C ARG A 4 -53.49 -68.18 36.36
N LEU A 5 -54.57 -67.64 35.79
CA LEU A 5 -54.70 -67.43 34.34
C LEU A 5 -54.30 -66.02 33.87
N LYS A 6 -54.06 -65.07 34.80
CA LYS A 6 -53.63 -63.70 34.45
C LYS A 6 -52.10 -63.56 34.33
N GLN A 7 -51.33 -64.36 35.08
CA GLN A 7 -49.85 -64.32 35.06
C GLN A 7 -49.20 -64.96 33.82
N TRP A 8 -49.94 -65.73 33.02
CA TRP A 8 -49.41 -66.35 31.79
C TRP A 8 -49.61 -65.50 30.52
N ARG A 9 -50.36 -64.39 30.61
CA ARG A 9 -50.56 -63.46 29.48
C ARG A 9 -49.57 -62.29 29.46
N GLU A 10 -48.92 -61.98 30.59
CA GLU A 10 -47.93 -60.90 30.68
C GLU A 10 -46.49 -61.36 30.42
N LYS A 11 -46.22 -62.67 30.42
CA LYS A 11 -44.89 -63.22 30.10
C LYS A 11 -44.66 -63.56 28.62
N LEU A 12 -45.68 -63.41 27.77
CA LEU A 12 -45.57 -63.70 26.32
C LEU A 12 -45.43 -62.46 25.44
N PHE A 13 -45.35 -61.26 26.01
CA PHE A 13 -45.23 -60.00 25.26
C PHE A 13 -43.89 -59.27 25.45
N LEU A 14 -42.88 -59.90 26.05
CA LEU A 14 -41.55 -59.30 26.26
C LEU A 14 -40.41 -60.06 25.56
N GLN A 15 -40.72 -60.91 24.57
CA GLN A 15 -39.72 -61.76 23.93
C GLN A 15 -39.74 -61.78 22.39
N ASP A 16 -40.26 -60.74 21.73
CA ASP A 16 -40.27 -60.68 20.25
C ASP A 16 -39.65 -59.43 19.60
N GLU A 17 -39.11 -58.48 20.37
CA GLU A 17 -38.49 -57.26 19.79
C GLU A 17 -36.95 -57.37 19.63
N GLN A 18 -36.30 -58.41 20.17
CA GLN A 18 -34.82 -58.53 20.10
C GLN A 18 -34.29 -58.95 18.71
N GLY A 19 -35.14 -59.51 17.84
CA GLY A 19 -34.77 -59.88 16.47
C GLY A 19 -34.91 -58.76 15.44
N GLN A 20 -35.75 -57.75 15.69
CA GLN A 20 -35.95 -56.62 14.77
C GLN A 20 -34.91 -55.52 14.98
N ALA A 21 -34.49 -55.29 16.22
CA ALA A 21 -33.47 -54.29 16.56
C ALA A 21 -32.13 -54.57 15.86
N ILE A 22 -31.70 -55.84 15.76
CA ILE A 22 -30.43 -56.18 15.10
C ILE A 22 -30.47 -55.91 13.59
N VAL A 23 -31.63 -56.06 12.95
CA VAL A 23 -31.81 -55.77 11.51
C VAL A 23 -31.75 -54.26 11.27
N ILE A 24 -32.42 -53.46 12.09
CA ILE A 24 -32.39 -51.99 12.00
C ILE A 24 -30.96 -51.47 12.25
N ILE A 25 -30.27 -51.99 13.26
CA ILE A 25 -28.88 -51.63 13.55
C ILE A 25 -27.96 -52.00 12.39
N ALA A 26 -28.12 -53.18 11.78
CA ALA A 26 -27.32 -53.58 10.63
C ALA A 26 -27.49 -52.63 9.44
N PHE A 27 -28.73 -52.24 9.11
CA PHE A 27 -28.98 -51.25 8.06
C PHE A 27 -28.50 -49.85 8.44
N ALA A 28 -28.61 -49.45 9.71
CA ALA A 28 -28.10 -48.17 10.19
C ALA A 28 -26.56 -48.09 10.10
N VAL A 29 -25.85 -49.17 10.45
CA VAL A 29 -24.38 -49.24 10.32
C VAL A 29 -23.96 -49.16 8.85
N ILE A 30 -24.65 -49.87 7.94
CA ILE A 30 -24.41 -49.76 6.50
C ILE A 30 -24.63 -48.31 6.03
N GLY A 31 -25.73 -47.68 6.46
CA GLY A 31 -26.00 -46.27 6.14
C GLY A 31 -24.91 -45.34 6.64
N LEU A 32 -24.44 -45.51 7.88
CA LEU A 32 -23.35 -44.72 8.46
C LEU A 32 -22.03 -44.90 7.70
N ILE A 33 -21.70 -46.12 7.28
CA ILE A 33 -20.50 -46.40 6.48
C ILE A 33 -20.59 -45.73 5.11
N LEU A 34 -21.77 -45.74 4.47
CA LEU A 34 -21.98 -45.04 3.19
C LEU A 34 -21.81 -43.53 3.34
N PHE A 35 -22.38 -42.92 4.38
CA PHE A 35 -22.19 -41.49 4.64
C PHE A 35 -20.74 -41.13 4.99
N ALA A 36 -20.06 -41.96 5.78
CA ALA A 36 -18.64 -41.77 6.07
C ALA A 36 -17.77 -41.89 4.81
N GLY A 37 -18.08 -42.85 3.94
CA GLY A 37 -17.41 -43.01 2.65
C GLY A 37 -17.60 -41.80 1.74
N LEU A 38 -18.83 -41.31 1.63
CA LEU A 38 -19.14 -40.10 0.85
C LEU A 38 -18.44 -38.85 1.41
N ALA A 39 -18.34 -38.73 2.73
CA ALA A 39 -17.59 -37.65 3.38
C ALA A 39 -16.08 -37.73 3.08
N LEU A 40 -15.49 -38.93 3.07
CA LEU A 40 -14.08 -39.15 2.71
C LEU A 40 -13.81 -38.83 1.24
N ASP A 41 -14.71 -39.20 0.34
CA ASP A 41 -14.61 -38.86 -1.08
C ASP A 41 -14.70 -37.35 -1.29
N ALA A 42 -15.67 -36.67 -0.66
CA ALA A 42 -15.78 -35.22 -0.72
C ALA A 42 -14.53 -34.52 -0.17
N ALA A 43 -13.97 -35.01 0.93
CA ALA A 43 -12.72 -34.49 1.48
C ALA A 43 -11.53 -34.69 0.53
N THR A 44 -11.48 -35.82 -0.18
CA THR A 44 -10.42 -36.11 -1.17
C THR A 44 -10.53 -35.18 -2.38
N VAL A 45 -11.73 -34.96 -2.90
CA VAL A 45 -11.98 -34.01 -3.99
C VAL A 45 -11.58 -32.59 -3.60
N TYR A 46 -12.00 -32.13 -2.43
CA TYR A 46 -11.64 -30.81 -1.92
C TYR A 46 -10.12 -30.63 -1.76
N ALA A 47 -9.44 -31.65 -1.22
CA ALA A 47 -7.98 -31.62 -1.11
C ALA A 47 -7.28 -31.60 -2.47
N GLY A 48 -7.82 -32.34 -3.47
CA GLY A 48 -7.32 -32.31 -4.84
C GLY A 48 -7.51 -30.96 -5.51
N GLN A 49 -8.68 -30.35 -5.34
CA GLN A 49 -9.01 -29.00 -5.83
C GLN A 49 -8.06 -27.94 -5.26
N SER A 50 -7.83 -27.96 -3.94
CA SER A 50 -6.91 -27.01 -3.29
C SER A 50 -5.46 -27.14 -3.78
N ARG A 51 -5.00 -28.37 -4.04
CA ARG A 51 -3.66 -28.62 -4.62
C ARG A 51 -3.56 -28.12 -6.06
N LEU A 52 -4.60 -28.35 -6.86
CA LEU A 52 -4.65 -27.89 -8.25
C LEU A 52 -4.62 -26.36 -8.33
N LYS A 53 -5.43 -25.69 -7.51
CA LYS A 53 -5.47 -24.22 -7.46
C LYS A 53 -4.10 -23.62 -7.14
N ARG A 54 -3.42 -24.11 -6.09
CA ARG A 54 -2.06 -23.62 -5.73
C ARG A 54 -1.03 -23.83 -6.85
N ALA A 55 -1.12 -24.94 -7.58
CA ALA A 55 -0.23 -25.21 -8.70
C ALA A 55 -0.50 -24.26 -9.87
N LEU A 56 -1.77 -23.99 -10.16
CA LEU A 56 -2.18 -23.04 -11.19
C LEU A 56 -1.77 -21.61 -10.84
N ASP A 57 -1.96 -21.16 -9.60
CA ASP A 57 -1.53 -19.86 -9.11
C ASP A 57 -0.02 -19.65 -9.35
N ALA A 58 0.79 -20.63 -8.96
CA ALA A 58 2.24 -20.60 -9.19
C ALA A 58 2.61 -20.63 -10.68
N ALA A 59 1.88 -21.40 -11.49
CA ALA A 59 2.13 -21.51 -12.92
C ALA A 59 1.68 -20.28 -13.73
N ALA A 60 0.64 -19.58 -13.26
CA ALA A 60 0.16 -18.33 -13.84
C ALA A 60 1.18 -17.20 -13.58
N LEU A 61 1.63 -17.04 -12.33
CA LEU A 61 2.69 -16.10 -11.94
C LEU A 61 3.99 -16.35 -12.71
N ALA A 62 4.39 -17.62 -12.85
CA ALA A 62 5.59 -17.95 -13.59
C ALA A 62 5.45 -17.73 -15.10
N GLY A 63 4.25 -17.89 -15.68
CA GLY A 63 4.05 -17.69 -17.11
C GLY A 63 4.04 -16.21 -17.49
N VAL A 64 3.40 -15.36 -16.68
CA VAL A 64 3.13 -13.98 -17.05
C VAL A 64 4.40 -13.11 -17.10
N VAL A 65 5.46 -13.43 -16.36
CA VAL A 65 6.77 -12.73 -16.46
C VAL A 65 7.44 -12.90 -17.82
N GLU A 66 7.10 -13.96 -18.56
CA GLU A 66 7.72 -14.27 -19.85
C GLU A 66 6.98 -13.62 -21.02
N LEU A 67 5.92 -12.86 -20.75
CA LEU A 67 5.25 -12.04 -21.77
C LEU A 67 6.24 -10.99 -22.33
N PRO A 68 5.91 -10.27 -23.42
CA PRO A 68 4.93 -10.66 -24.43
C PRO A 68 5.33 -11.93 -25.21
N ASN A 69 6.42 -12.63 -24.84
CA ASN A 69 6.83 -13.88 -25.50
C ASN A 69 5.95 -15.07 -25.04
N GLU A 70 4.82 -15.24 -25.72
CA GLU A 70 3.86 -16.33 -25.49
C GLU A 70 4.49 -17.73 -25.40
N ASP A 71 5.42 -18.05 -26.29
CA ASP A 71 6.04 -19.37 -26.33
C ASP A 71 6.85 -19.65 -25.05
N ALA A 72 7.54 -18.62 -24.53
CA ALA A 72 8.25 -18.68 -23.27
C ALA A 72 7.28 -18.78 -22.08
N ALA A 73 6.19 -18.01 -22.08
CA ALA A 73 5.13 -18.06 -21.07
C ALA A 73 4.50 -19.45 -20.96
N VAL A 74 4.12 -20.07 -22.10
CA VAL A 74 3.60 -21.44 -22.14
C VAL A 74 4.62 -22.44 -21.59
N ALA A 75 5.89 -22.32 -21.99
CA ALA A 75 6.94 -23.23 -21.55
C ALA A 75 7.15 -23.14 -20.02
N ARG A 76 7.15 -21.92 -19.48
CA ARG A 76 7.36 -21.64 -18.05
C ARG A 76 6.16 -22.08 -17.20
N THR A 77 4.93 -21.83 -17.63
CA THR A 77 3.71 -22.37 -17.00
C THR A 77 3.73 -23.89 -16.94
N LYS A 78 4.10 -24.56 -18.05
CA LYS A 78 4.20 -26.03 -18.08
C LYS A 78 5.26 -26.55 -17.11
N GLN A 79 6.41 -25.89 -17.04
CA GLN A 79 7.47 -26.23 -16.10
C GLN A 79 6.97 -26.17 -14.64
N PHE A 80 6.23 -25.12 -14.28
CA PHE A 80 5.71 -24.95 -12.91
C PHE A 80 4.57 -25.91 -12.58
N MET A 81 3.70 -26.25 -13.54
CA MET A 81 2.70 -27.30 -13.35
C MET A 81 3.35 -28.68 -13.10
N LEU A 82 4.37 -29.02 -13.89
CA LEU A 82 5.15 -30.26 -13.69
C LEU A 82 5.87 -30.27 -12.34
N ALA A 83 6.46 -29.16 -11.94
CA ALA A 83 7.13 -29.02 -10.65
C ALA A 83 6.16 -29.23 -9.47
N ASN A 84 4.89 -28.86 -9.64
CA ASN A 84 3.82 -29.06 -8.67
C ASN A 84 3.13 -30.44 -8.78
N GLY A 85 3.64 -31.35 -9.62
CA GLY A 85 3.17 -32.73 -9.72
C GLY A 85 1.95 -32.93 -10.63
N PHE A 86 1.62 -31.95 -11.47
CA PHE A 86 0.56 -32.05 -12.46
C PHE A 86 1.14 -32.24 -13.87
N ASP A 87 0.68 -33.28 -14.56
CA ASP A 87 1.08 -33.51 -15.95
C ASP A 87 0.46 -32.43 -16.86
N THR A 88 1.26 -31.95 -17.80
CA THR A 88 0.93 -30.78 -18.64
C THR A 88 0.09 -31.13 -19.86
N ALA A 89 -0.16 -32.43 -20.11
CA ALA A 89 -1.02 -32.87 -21.20
C ALA A 89 -2.48 -32.38 -21.08
N ASP A 90 -2.95 -32.14 -19.85
CA ASP A 90 -4.33 -31.71 -19.53
C ASP A 90 -4.43 -30.22 -19.12
N THR A 91 -3.34 -29.44 -19.28
CA THR A 91 -3.30 -28.01 -18.93
C THR A 91 -3.44 -27.16 -20.19
N GLU A 92 -4.54 -26.43 -20.31
CA GLU A 92 -4.74 -25.43 -21.35
C GLU A 92 -4.31 -24.06 -20.81
N SER A 93 -3.27 -23.47 -21.41
CA SER A 93 -2.96 -22.05 -21.22
C SER A 93 -3.79 -21.29 -22.23
N VAL A 94 -4.67 -20.42 -21.74
CA VAL A 94 -5.46 -19.53 -22.59
C VAL A 94 -4.92 -18.14 -22.35
N PRO A 95 -4.10 -17.59 -23.25
CA PRO A 95 -3.78 -16.17 -23.13
C PRO A 95 -5.06 -15.36 -23.38
N LEU A 96 -5.38 -14.46 -22.45
CA LEU A 96 -6.34 -13.39 -22.72
C LEU A 96 -5.55 -12.22 -23.32
N PHE A 97 -5.37 -12.23 -24.64
CA PHE A 97 -4.93 -11.04 -25.37
C PHE A 97 -6.14 -10.16 -25.66
N ASP A 98 -6.38 -9.14 -24.83
CA ASP A 98 -7.22 -8.01 -25.23
C ASP A 98 -6.35 -6.85 -25.69
N TYR A 99 -5.94 -6.87 -26.96
CA TYR A 99 -5.55 -5.64 -27.64
C TYR A 99 -6.79 -5.05 -28.30
N GLY A 100 -7.61 -4.36 -27.51
CA GLY A 100 -8.73 -3.56 -28.01
C GLY A 100 -9.95 -3.46 -27.10
N ARG A 101 -9.91 -2.50 -26.15
CA ARG A 101 -11.05 -1.88 -25.43
C ARG A 101 -12.32 -2.75 -25.35
N ILE A 102 -12.27 -3.84 -24.60
CA ILE A 102 -13.40 -4.27 -23.78
C ILE A 102 -13.21 -3.61 -22.41
N GLN A 103 -14.29 -3.15 -21.79
CA GLN A 103 -14.32 -2.22 -20.64
C GLN A 103 -13.69 -2.74 -19.32
N SER A 104 -12.62 -3.54 -19.31
CA SER A 104 -12.07 -4.01 -18.03
C SER A 104 -10.61 -4.44 -17.88
N THR A 105 -9.70 -4.50 -18.86
CA THR A 105 -8.29 -4.86 -18.52
C THR A 105 -7.25 -4.16 -19.40
N GLU A 106 -6.52 -3.21 -18.80
CA GLU A 106 -5.47 -2.36 -19.41
C GLU A 106 -4.07 -2.99 -19.37
N TYR A 107 -3.95 -4.26 -18.97
CA TYR A 107 -2.69 -4.91 -18.65
C TYR A 107 -2.54 -6.28 -19.33
N MET A 108 -1.29 -6.74 -19.49
CA MET A 108 -1.03 -8.08 -20.01
C MET A 108 -1.42 -9.14 -18.98
N GLN A 109 -2.33 -10.03 -19.34
CA GLN A 109 -2.81 -11.09 -18.46
C GLN A 109 -2.50 -12.49 -19.02
N TRP A 110 -2.25 -13.43 -18.12
CA TRP A 110 -1.97 -14.81 -18.40
C TRP A 110 -2.91 -15.73 -17.61
N ALA A 111 -3.86 -16.36 -18.28
CA ALA A 111 -4.79 -17.29 -17.67
C ALA A 111 -4.36 -18.75 -17.91
N VAL A 112 -4.33 -19.52 -16.83
CA VAL A 112 -4.02 -20.95 -16.86
C VAL A 112 -5.25 -21.71 -16.37
N THR A 113 -5.75 -22.62 -17.19
CA THR A 113 -6.85 -23.51 -16.83
C THR A 113 -6.35 -24.95 -16.82
N ALA A 114 -6.63 -25.69 -15.75
CA ALA A 114 -6.34 -27.11 -15.73
C ALA A 114 -7.52 -27.91 -15.20
N THR A 115 -7.68 -29.11 -15.74
CA THR A 115 -8.64 -30.09 -15.27
C THR A 115 -7.89 -31.31 -14.73
N HIS A 116 -8.18 -31.70 -13.49
CA HIS A 116 -7.56 -32.85 -12.85
C HIS A 116 -8.60 -33.88 -12.39
N ARG A 117 -8.29 -35.16 -12.60
CA ARG A 117 -9.11 -36.30 -12.16
C ARG A 117 -8.67 -36.75 -10.77
N VAL A 118 -9.48 -36.44 -9.76
CA VAL A 118 -9.24 -36.89 -8.38
C VAL A 118 -9.86 -38.28 -8.20
N PRO A 119 -9.07 -39.32 -7.89
CA PRO A 119 -9.60 -40.66 -7.66
C PRO A 119 -10.47 -40.70 -6.41
N LEU A 120 -11.61 -41.39 -6.51
CA LEU A 120 -12.55 -41.59 -5.39
C LEU A 120 -12.25 -42.91 -4.68
N ASN A 121 -12.48 -42.97 -3.37
CA ASN A 121 -12.19 -44.13 -2.53
C ASN A 121 -13.41 -45.03 -2.31
N PHE A 122 -14.60 -44.46 -2.11
CA PHE A 122 -15.82 -45.23 -1.79
C PHE A 122 -16.83 -45.32 -2.93
N LEU A 123 -17.01 -44.23 -3.66
CA LEU A 123 -17.89 -44.13 -4.83
C LEU A 123 -17.55 -45.10 -5.99
N PRO A 124 -16.34 -45.69 -6.12
CA PRO A 124 -16.13 -46.80 -7.05
C PRO A 124 -17.06 -48.00 -6.81
N LEU A 125 -17.58 -48.21 -5.58
CA LEU A 125 -18.59 -49.26 -5.30
C LEU A 125 -19.86 -49.12 -6.14
N ILE A 126 -20.16 -47.90 -6.59
CA ILE A 126 -21.31 -47.59 -7.44
C ILE A 126 -20.89 -47.03 -8.80
N ASN A 127 -19.70 -47.41 -9.28
CA ASN A 127 -19.16 -47.13 -10.62
C ASN A 127 -18.86 -45.64 -10.90
N PHE A 128 -18.36 -44.93 -9.87
CA PHE A 128 -17.77 -43.59 -9.99
C PHE A 128 -16.31 -43.66 -9.53
N ASP A 129 -15.38 -43.76 -10.48
CA ASP A 129 -13.96 -43.99 -10.18
C ASP A 129 -13.18 -42.72 -9.83
N TYR A 130 -13.63 -41.56 -10.31
CA TYR A 130 -12.99 -40.26 -10.12
C TYR A 130 -14.01 -39.12 -10.17
N ALA A 131 -13.61 -37.96 -9.66
CA ALA A 131 -14.26 -36.68 -9.91
C ALA A 131 -13.32 -35.78 -10.71
N GLU A 132 -13.85 -35.09 -11.72
CA GLU A 132 -13.11 -34.05 -12.45
C GLU A 132 -13.26 -32.72 -11.72
N VAL A 133 -12.13 -32.05 -11.52
CA VAL A 133 -12.05 -30.72 -10.92
C VAL A 133 -11.35 -29.82 -11.92
N THR A 134 -11.98 -28.70 -12.27
CA THR A 134 -11.42 -27.68 -13.16
C THR A 134 -11.22 -26.41 -12.36
N GLU A 135 -10.02 -25.86 -12.46
CA GLU A 135 -9.66 -24.59 -11.81
C GLU A 135 -9.02 -23.66 -12.85
N VAL A 136 -9.14 -22.36 -12.58
CA VAL A 136 -8.54 -21.29 -13.36
C VAL A 136 -7.75 -20.41 -12.42
N ALA A 137 -6.56 -20.00 -12.85
CA ALA A 137 -5.79 -18.93 -12.23
C ALA A 137 -5.42 -17.90 -13.30
N VAL A 138 -5.54 -16.63 -12.98
CA VAL A 138 -5.15 -15.54 -13.88
C VAL A 138 -4.03 -14.76 -13.21
N ALA A 139 -2.97 -14.44 -13.94
CA ALA A 139 -1.94 -13.53 -13.48
C ALA A 139 -1.90 -12.30 -14.39
N GLU A 140 -1.52 -11.15 -13.85
CA GLU A 140 -1.41 -9.88 -14.55
C GLU A 140 0.01 -9.34 -14.38
N TYR A 141 0.58 -8.84 -15.46
CA TYR A 141 1.86 -8.15 -15.48
C TYR A 141 1.63 -6.66 -15.24
N ARG A 142 2.16 -6.11 -14.14
CA ARG A 142 2.16 -4.67 -13.87
C ARG A 142 3.54 -4.23 -13.47
N VAL A 143 4.07 -3.27 -14.22
CA VAL A 143 5.33 -2.66 -13.88
C VAL A 143 5.06 -1.37 -13.16
N MET A 144 5.04 -1.45 -11.83
CA MET A 144 5.02 -0.24 -11.02
C MET A 144 6.38 0.44 -11.06
N VAL A 145 6.35 1.76 -11.13
CA VAL A 145 7.53 2.59 -11.06
C VAL A 145 7.69 3.08 -9.63
N ASP A 146 8.87 2.85 -9.08
CA ASP A 146 9.25 3.40 -7.78
C ASP A 146 9.39 4.92 -7.90
N ILE A 147 8.72 5.65 -7.00
CA ILE A 147 8.67 7.10 -7.01
C ILE A 147 9.57 7.64 -5.90
N TYR A 148 10.52 8.52 -6.20
CA TYR A 148 11.40 9.13 -5.20
C TYR A 148 10.58 9.83 -4.11
N THR A 149 10.91 9.53 -2.84
CA THR A 149 10.22 10.19 -1.71
C THR A 149 10.81 11.55 -1.38
N THR A 150 12.12 11.75 -1.60
CA THR A 150 12.80 12.97 -1.16
C THR A 150 12.77 14.02 -2.26
N GLN A 151 12.00 15.10 -2.03
CA GLN A 151 12.04 16.28 -2.90
C GLN A 151 13.22 17.21 -2.61
N THR A 152 14.01 16.88 -1.58
CA THR A 152 15.01 17.73 -0.94
C THR A 152 16.43 17.12 -0.98
N GLY A 153 16.58 15.98 -1.65
CA GLY A 153 17.86 15.29 -1.86
C GLY A 153 18.31 14.36 -0.72
N GLY A 154 19.52 13.81 -0.84
CA GLY A 154 20.05 12.77 0.06
C GLY A 154 20.44 13.23 1.47
N ARG A 155 20.09 14.45 1.89
CA ARG A 155 20.55 15.03 3.17
C ARG A 155 19.51 15.05 4.28
N GLY A 156 18.23 14.88 3.95
CA GLY A 156 17.15 14.98 4.94
C GLY A 156 16.90 16.42 5.40
N ILE A 157 17.00 17.37 4.46
CA ILE A 157 16.41 18.72 4.57
C ILE A 157 14.91 18.56 4.25
N VAL A 158 14.03 19.28 4.93
CA VAL A 158 12.57 19.21 4.67
C VAL A 158 12.14 20.38 3.81
N GLY A 159 11.30 20.10 2.82
CA GLY A 159 10.73 21.06 1.89
C GLY A 159 9.23 21.28 2.14
N PRO A 160 8.57 22.13 1.35
CA PRO A 160 7.14 22.43 1.53
C PRO A 160 6.21 21.26 1.15
N VAL A 161 6.74 20.27 0.44
CA VAL A 161 6.07 19.01 0.09
C VAL A 161 6.64 17.91 0.96
N ASN A 162 5.77 17.19 1.64
CA ASN A 162 6.12 16.09 2.52
C ASN A 162 5.32 14.84 2.16
N LEU A 163 5.77 13.68 2.64
CA LEU A 163 4.98 12.47 2.57
C LEU A 163 3.76 12.64 3.46
N SER A 164 2.65 12.00 3.10
CA SER A 164 1.48 11.99 3.97
C SER A 164 0.88 10.61 4.11
N ASN A 165 0.15 10.41 5.19
CA ASN A 165 -0.80 9.31 5.30
C ASN A 165 -2.09 9.84 5.91
N TRP A 166 -3.12 9.02 5.81
CA TRP A 166 -4.41 9.34 6.38
C TRP A 166 -4.83 8.36 7.45
N GLY A 167 -5.47 8.91 8.47
CA GLY A 167 -6.10 8.13 9.51
C GLY A 167 -7.18 7.23 8.95
N ARG A 168 -7.35 6.07 9.60
CA ARG A 168 -8.25 5.00 9.17
C ARG A 168 -9.68 5.46 8.82
N TRP A 169 -10.15 6.52 9.49
CA TRP A 169 -11.52 7.03 9.42
C TRP A 169 -11.65 8.31 8.59
N SER A 170 -10.63 8.67 7.80
CA SER A 170 -10.71 9.85 6.94
C SER A 170 -11.77 9.67 5.83
N ASN A 171 -12.24 10.79 5.28
CA ASN A 171 -13.14 10.77 4.13
C ASN A 171 -12.29 10.74 2.85
N PRO A 172 -12.43 9.75 1.95
CA PRO A 172 -11.66 9.70 0.71
C PRO A 172 -11.78 10.97 -0.16
N LYS A 173 -12.86 11.75 -0.05
CA LYS A 173 -13.00 13.03 -0.76
C LYS A 173 -12.02 14.11 -0.31
N TRP A 174 -11.62 14.05 0.95
CA TRP A 174 -10.65 14.98 1.55
C TRP A 174 -9.34 14.27 1.88
N GLY A 175 -9.27 12.94 1.77
CA GLY A 175 -8.12 12.12 2.06
C GLY A 175 -7.34 11.76 0.82
N ASP A 176 -6.66 10.61 0.87
CA ASP A 176 -6.02 9.99 -0.29
C ASP A 176 -6.96 8.99 -1.00
N ALA A 177 -6.53 8.52 -2.17
CA ALA A 177 -7.23 7.49 -2.93
C ALA A 177 -7.32 6.15 -2.19
N PHE A 178 -6.45 5.90 -1.21
CA PHE A 178 -6.31 4.61 -0.52
C PHE A 178 -6.84 4.65 0.90
N THR A 179 -7.71 5.59 1.23
CA THR A 179 -8.27 5.69 2.56
C THR A 179 -9.25 4.52 2.78
N PRO A 180 -9.14 3.77 3.90
CA PRO A 180 -9.77 2.46 4.03
C PRO A 180 -11.29 2.39 3.89
N GLN A 181 -12.03 3.27 4.56
CA GLN A 181 -13.27 2.77 5.18
C GLN A 181 -14.60 3.38 4.79
N CYS A 182 -14.67 4.47 4.02
CA CYS A 182 -15.95 5.14 3.80
C CYS A 182 -16.12 5.61 2.34
N TRP A 183 -16.27 4.66 1.40
CA TRP A 183 -16.50 4.95 -0.03
C TRP A 183 -17.96 5.28 -0.38
N THR A 184 -18.96 4.93 0.45
CA THR A 184 -20.37 5.12 0.07
C THR A 184 -21.21 5.76 1.16
N CYS A 185 -21.54 7.04 0.97
CA CYS A 185 -22.87 7.55 1.26
C CYS A 185 -23.40 8.38 0.08
N ASP A 186 -23.49 7.74 -1.09
CA ASP A 186 -24.36 8.25 -2.15
C ASP A 186 -25.83 8.06 -1.71
N GLY A 187 -26.34 9.00 -0.92
CA GLY A 187 -27.77 9.23 -0.71
C GLY A 187 -28.52 8.32 0.27
N ASP A 188 -27.95 7.20 0.73
CA ASP A 188 -28.60 6.24 1.65
C ASP A 188 -27.75 5.94 2.91
N CYS A 189 -27.09 6.95 3.47
CA CYS A 189 -26.62 6.88 4.87
C CYS A 189 -27.87 6.65 5.75
N PRO A 190 -27.93 5.63 6.63
CA PRO A 190 -29.05 5.48 7.57
C PRO A 190 -29.21 6.78 8.39
N ASP A 191 -30.43 7.30 8.52
CA ASP A 191 -30.76 8.54 9.24
C ASP A 191 -30.32 8.58 10.72
N ASP A 192 -29.73 7.48 11.24
CA ASP A 192 -29.37 7.25 12.64
C ASP A 192 -27.85 7.30 12.90
N LEU A 193 -27.05 7.94 12.04
CA LEU A 193 -25.62 8.14 12.32
C LEU A 193 -25.41 9.06 13.53
N PRO A 194 -24.41 8.78 14.41
CA PRO A 194 -23.99 9.73 15.42
C PRO A 194 -23.67 11.04 14.72
N THR A 195 -24.31 12.12 15.18
CA THR A 195 -24.08 13.45 14.66
C THR A 195 -23.49 14.32 15.74
N ASP A 196 -22.60 15.23 15.36
CA ASP A 196 -22.13 16.27 16.26
C ASP A 196 -23.30 17.19 16.64
N VAL A 197 -23.04 18.11 17.56
CA VAL A 197 -24.02 19.13 17.97
C VAL A 197 -24.45 20.07 16.83
N GLN A 198 -23.82 19.98 15.65
CA GLN A 198 -24.17 20.70 14.41
C GLN A 198 -24.93 19.84 13.39
N GLY A 199 -25.11 18.53 13.62
CA GLY A 199 -25.82 17.63 12.71
C GLY A 199 -24.94 16.97 11.64
N ASN A 200 -23.61 17.08 11.75
CA ASN A 200 -22.67 16.42 10.84
C ASN A 200 -22.41 14.98 11.30
N VAL A 201 -22.32 14.04 10.37
CA VAL A 201 -21.95 12.64 10.67
C VAL A 201 -20.57 12.62 11.32
N THR A 202 -20.44 12.09 12.54
CA THR A 202 -19.17 12.12 13.31
C THR A 202 -18.38 10.83 13.28
N ASP A 203 -18.99 9.73 12.84
CA ASP A 203 -18.39 8.40 12.82
C ASP A 203 -18.82 7.64 11.57
N CYS A 204 -17.89 6.89 10.98
CA CYS A 204 -18.25 5.75 10.14
C CYS A 204 -18.92 4.72 11.08
N PRO A 205 -20.19 4.33 10.88
CA PRO A 205 -20.97 3.67 11.93
C PRO A 205 -20.29 2.40 12.39
N ALA A 206 -20.21 2.19 13.71
CA ALA A 206 -19.94 0.89 14.30
C ALA A 206 -21.08 -0.08 13.89
N GLY A 207 -21.00 -0.63 12.68
CA GLY A 207 -22.11 -1.31 12.02
C GLY A 207 -22.18 -1.14 10.49
N SER A 208 -21.48 -0.18 9.87
CA SER A 208 -21.13 -0.32 8.45
C SER A 208 -20.20 -1.52 8.37
N LYS A 209 -20.72 -2.59 7.74
CA LYS A 209 -20.08 -3.88 7.47
C LYS A 209 -18.62 -3.97 7.95
N SER A 210 -18.45 -4.67 9.06
CA SER A 210 -17.15 -5.04 9.61
C SER A 210 -16.24 -5.72 8.55
N PRO A 211 -14.93 -5.89 8.83
CA PRO A 211 -13.93 -6.43 7.90
C PRO A 211 -14.22 -7.83 7.33
N GLU A 212 -15.31 -8.47 7.77
CA GLU A 212 -15.69 -9.85 7.40
C GLU A 212 -16.69 -9.92 6.23
N THR A 213 -17.07 -8.79 5.63
CA THR A 213 -17.90 -8.77 4.41
C THR A 213 -17.15 -8.15 3.22
N PRO A 214 -16.94 -8.86 2.10
CA PRO A 214 -16.07 -8.44 0.98
C PRO A 214 -16.50 -7.22 0.13
N GLY A 215 -17.20 -6.22 0.68
CA GLY A 215 -17.76 -5.13 -0.14
C GLY A 215 -17.97 -3.80 0.57
N GLY A 216 -17.10 -3.44 1.51
CA GLY A 216 -17.14 -2.16 2.24
C GLY A 216 -15.83 -1.37 2.27
N PHE A 217 -14.76 -1.90 1.67
CA PHE A 217 -13.50 -1.16 1.53
C PHE A 217 -13.55 -0.31 0.27
N ASN A 218 -12.88 0.83 0.33
CA ASN A 218 -12.47 1.53 -0.86
C ASN A 218 -11.73 0.53 -1.78
N PRO A 219 -12.17 0.33 -3.04
CA PRO A 219 -11.57 -0.65 -3.94
C PRO A 219 -10.07 -0.39 -4.17
N ASP A 220 -9.67 0.88 -4.20
CA ASP A 220 -8.28 1.29 -4.36
C ASP A 220 -7.48 0.93 -3.11
N HIS A 221 -8.03 1.18 -1.91
CA HIS A 221 -7.42 0.71 -0.65
C HIS A 221 -7.27 -0.81 -0.61
N ALA A 222 -8.30 -1.54 -1.04
CA ALA A 222 -8.23 -2.99 -1.12
C ALA A 222 -7.17 -3.46 -2.12
N GLU A 223 -6.94 -2.71 -3.21
CA GLU A 223 -5.84 -2.97 -4.13
C GLU A 223 -4.47 -2.81 -3.45
N LEU A 224 -4.22 -1.66 -2.80
CA LEU A 224 -2.98 -1.39 -2.05
C LEU A 224 -2.72 -2.45 -0.96
N TYR A 225 -3.73 -2.77 -0.15
CA TYR A 225 -3.60 -3.77 0.92
C TYR A 225 -3.40 -5.19 0.39
N ASN A 226 -4.03 -5.56 -0.74
CA ASN A 226 -3.79 -6.86 -1.36
C ASN A 226 -2.37 -6.97 -1.91
N GLU A 227 -1.76 -5.86 -2.31
CA GLU A 227 -0.44 -5.82 -2.91
C GLU A 227 0.69 -5.82 -1.87
N PHE A 228 0.55 -5.01 -0.82
CA PHE A 228 1.63 -4.78 0.15
C PHE A 228 1.27 -5.19 1.59
N GLY A 229 0.07 -5.68 1.82
CA GLY A 229 -0.36 -6.22 3.11
C GLY A 229 -0.92 -5.17 4.07
N GLN A 230 -0.12 -4.18 4.48
CA GLN A 230 -0.53 -3.14 5.46
C GLN A 230 0.11 -1.78 5.13
N GLY A 231 -0.71 -0.81 4.75
CA GLY A 231 -0.26 0.57 4.54
C GLY A 231 0.58 0.79 3.27
N TYR A 232 1.25 1.93 3.21
CA TYR A 232 2.10 2.33 2.08
C TYR A 232 3.50 1.73 2.18
N PRO A 233 3.97 1.03 1.12
CA PRO A 233 5.32 0.48 1.08
C PRO A 233 6.35 1.51 0.61
N PHE A 234 7.39 1.70 1.40
CA PHE A 234 8.56 2.48 1.03
C PHE A 234 9.77 1.57 0.91
N ARG A 235 10.51 1.67 -0.20
CA ARG A 235 11.76 0.95 -0.41
C ARG A 235 12.94 1.86 -0.09
N ILE A 236 13.83 1.40 0.78
CA ILE A 236 15.11 2.03 1.08
C ILE A 236 16.18 1.25 0.30
N HIS A 237 16.58 1.79 -0.84
CA HIS A 237 17.58 1.17 -1.72
C HIS A 237 18.99 1.48 -1.20
N ILE A 238 19.75 0.41 -0.93
CA ILE A 238 21.14 0.48 -0.50
C ILE A 238 22.02 0.16 -1.72
N PRO A 239 22.79 1.13 -2.25
CA PRO A 239 23.59 0.90 -3.43
C PRO A 239 24.77 -0.03 -3.14
N PRO A 240 25.34 -0.68 -4.17
CA PRO A 240 26.52 -1.55 -4.00
C PRO A 240 27.74 -0.82 -3.45
N ALA A 241 27.84 0.48 -3.74
CA ALA A 241 28.92 1.36 -3.31
C ALA A 241 28.69 1.98 -1.92
N TYR A 242 27.67 1.52 -1.17
CA TYR A 242 27.42 1.98 0.19
C TYR A 242 28.56 1.54 1.13
N ASP A 243 29.28 2.50 1.69
CA ASP A 243 30.55 2.28 2.40
C ASP A 243 30.40 2.14 3.95
N SER A 244 29.17 2.22 4.48
CA SER A 244 28.90 2.08 5.91
C SER A 244 28.35 0.70 6.25
N ASN A 245 28.70 0.19 7.43
CA ASN A 245 28.16 -1.06 7.95
C ASN A 245 26.73 -0.88 8.48
N GLU A 246 26.38 0.32 8.92
CA GLU A 246 25.08 0.63 9.49
C GLU A 246 24.29 1.53 8.55
N VAL A 247 22.97 1.32 8.50
CA VAL A 247 21.98 2.23 7.90
C VAL A 247 21.14 2.78 9.03
N GLN A 248 21.22 4.08 9.24
CA GLN A 248 20.32 4.83 10.11
C GLN A 248 19.07 5.21 9.33
N ILE A 249 17.91 4.97 9.92
CA ILE A 249 16.60 5.37 9.38
C ILE A 249 16.00 6.37 10.34
N GLU A 250 15.73 7.56 9.82
CA GLU A 250 15.17 8.68 10.55
C GLU A 250 13.79 9.04 10.02
N LEU A 251 12.90 9.38 10.93
CA LEU A 251 11.55 9.81 10.63
C LEU A 251 11.35 11.23 11.17
N LEU A 252 10.75 12.09 10.36
CA LEU A 252 10.05 13.26 10.86
C LEU A 252 8.58 12.91 10.82
N ASP A 253 7.97 12.75 11.99
CA ASP A 253 6.55 12.45 12.13
C ASP A 253 6.02 13.36 13.24
N PRO A 254 5.72 14.63 12.93
CA PRO A 254 5.01 15.49 13.86
C PRO A 254 3.77 14.74 14.29
N ASP A 255 3.57 14.58 15.58
CA ASP A 255 2.36 13.95 16.07
C ASP A 255 1.13 14.76 15.64
N GLY A 256 -0.03 14.10 15.54
CA GLY A 256 -1.29 14.79 15.26
C GLY A 256 -1.65 15.87 16.31
N TYR A 257 -0.88 15.96 17.40
CA TYR A 257 -0.99 16.99 18.41
C TYR A 257 -0.45 18.35 17.93
N ASN A 258 -1.28 19.03 17.16
CA ASN A 258 -1.02 20.39 16.71
C ASN A 258 -1.06 21.39 17.87
N GLN A 259 0.05 21.69 18.57
CA GLN A 259 0.01 22.69 19.64
C GLN A 259 -0.46 24.08 19.16
N SER A 260 -1.31 24.72 19.96
CA SER A 260 -1.76 26.09 19.69
C SER A 260 -0.61 27.08 19.88
N LEU A 261 -0.25 27.79 18.79
CA LEU A 261 0.72 28.87 18.86
C LEU A 261 0.11 30.09 19.56
N GLN A 262 0.53 30.34 20.80
CA GLN A 262 0.10 31.53 21.54
C GLN A 262 1.00 32.72 21.22
N GLY A 263 0.58 33.56 20.27
CA GLY A 263 1.21 34.85 19.99
C GLY A 263 2.11 34.83 18.75
N SER A 264 3.09 35.73 18.73
CA SER A 264 3.96 35.91 17.58
C SER A 264 5.21 35.02 17.66
N VAL A 265 5.53 34.33 16.57
CA VAL A 265 6.72 33.48 16.45
C VAL A 265 7.87 34.30 15.89
N THR A 266 9.08 34.12 16.43
CA THR A 266 10.29 34.71 15.84
C THR A 266 10.96 33.67 14.96
N ILE A 267 11.00 33.92 13.66
CA ILE A 267 11.64 33.08 12.65
C ILE A 267 13.00 33.64 12.28
N SER A 268 13.92 32.79 11.83
CA SER A 268 15.20 33.23 11.27
C SER A 268 15.07 33.41 9.77
N CYS A 269 15.47 34.58 9.29
CA CYS A 269 15.27 35.08 7.94
C CYS A 269 16.35 34.70 6.96
N THR A 270 17.52 34.31 7.45
CA THR A 270 18.67 33.96 6.61
C THR A 270 19.57 33.01 7.37
N MET A 271 20.44 32.32 6.63
CA MET A 271 21.58 31.62 7.21
C MET A 271 22.32 32.53 8.24
N GLN A 272 22.48 33.84 7.97
CA GLN A 272 23.29 34.77 8.77
C GLN A 272 22.67 35.20 10.12
N GLY A 273 21.46 34.76 10.45
CA GLY A 273 20.83 34.96 11.76
C GLY A 273 20.00 36.23 11.91
N ASP A 274 19.58 36.84 10.80
CA ASP A 274 18.52 37.85 10.83
C ASP A 274 17.22 37.20 11.31
N THR A 275 16.36 37.94 12.03
CA THR A 275 15.13 37.39 12.59
C THR A 275 13.94 38.31 12.36
N GLU A 276 12.78 37.71 12.09
CA GLU A 276 11.51 38.40 11.96
C GLU A 276 10.46 37.81 12.87
N THR A 277 9.47 38.63 13.23
CA THR A 277 8.35 38.19 14.06
C THR A 277 7.10 38.08 13.20
N ARG A 278 6.53 36.86 13.10
CA ARG A 278 5.33 36.55 12.34
C ARG A 278 4.17 36.15 13.25
N THR A 279 2.95 36.37 12.79
CA THR A 279 1.70 36.04 13.53
C THR A 279 0.74 35.20 12.69
N ASP A 280 1.23 34.65 11.59
CA ASP A 280 0.49 33.72 10.74
C ASP A 280 0.41 32.36 11.49
N CYS A 281 -0.48 31.44 11.11
CA CYS A 281 -0.85 30.20 11.84
C CYS A 281 -2.09 30.24 12.77
N GLY A 282 -3.13 31.00 12.43
CA GLY A 282 -4.28 31.23 13.34
C GLY A 282 -5.23 30.04 13.58
N ASP A 283 -5.35 29.08 12.66
CA ASP A 283 -6.17 27.87 12.83
C ASP A 283 -5.26 26.69 13.19
N GLN A 284 -5.50 26.07 14.35
CA GLN A 284 -4.74 24.92 14.87
C GLN A 284 -5.01 23.65 14.05
N ARG A 285 -6.07 23.63 13.26
CA ARG A 285 -6.44 22.48 12.42
C ARG A 285 -5.67 22.39 11.12
N ASP A 286 -4.95 23.44 10.76
CA ASP A 286 -4.24 23.53 9.50
C ASP A 286 -2.73 23.43 9.75
N ALA A 287 -2.02 22.85 8.78
CA ALA A 287 -0.58 22.97 8.71
C ALA A 287 -0.19 24.46 8.72
N CYS A 288 1.00 24.74 9.24
CA CYS A 288 1.53 26.08 9.19
C CYS A 288 3.01 26.11 8.91
N LEU A 289 3.32 26.64 7.73
CA LEU A 289 4.65 26.99 7.28
C LEU A 289 4.70 28.51 7.15
N LEU A 290 5.72 29.11 7.75
CA LEU A 290 5.98 30.53 7.66
C LEU A 290 7.07 30.74 6.62
N ASP A 291 6.74 31.49 5.56
CA ASP A 291 7.72 31.96 4.59
C ASP A 291 8.88 32.67 5.31
N THR A 292 10.10 32.27 5.02
CA THR A 292 11.28 32.96 5.54
C THR A 292 11.45 34.30 4.80
N CYS A 293 12.24 35.18 5.38
CA CYS A 293 12.50 36.50 4.83
C CYS A 293 13.66 36.47 3.83
N ASP A 294 14.04 35.27 3.37
CA ASP A 294 15.17 35.03 2.48
C ASP A 294 14.79 35.50 1.06
N GLU A 295 15.61 36.38 0.47
CA GLU A 295 15.46 36.80 -0.93
C GLU A 295 16.16 35.81 -1.91
N ASP A 296 16.95 34.87 -1.39
CA ASP A 296 17.59 33.79 -2.14
C ASP A 296 16.80 32.48 -1.93
N GLU A 297 15.97 32.11 -2.92
CA GLU A 297 15.10 30.91 -3.00
C GLU A 297 15.84 29.56 -2.86
N ASP A 298 17.18 29.58 -2.71
CA ASP A 298 18.04 28.39 -2.67
C ASP A 298 18.44 27.97 -1.23
N ILE A 299 17.96 28.69 -0.20
CA ILE A 299 18.47 28.55 1.18
C ILE A 299 17.50 27.80 2.08
N ASN A 300 16.38 28.39 2.48
CA ASN A 300 15.38 27.73 3.33
C ASN A 300 14.07 28.51 3.26
N ASP A 301 13.20 28.19 2.31
CA ASP A 301 12.02 29.00 2.01
C ASP A 301 10.97 29.01 3.13
N TYR A 302 10.97 27.99 4.00
CA TYR A 302 9.91 27.83 4.99
C TYR A 302 10.43 27.48 6.37
N TRP A 303 9.76 28.03 7.37
CA TRP A 303 9.87 27.66 8.78
C TRP A 303 8.64 26.85 9.19
N PHE A 304 8.87 25.61 9.57
CA PHE A 304 7.81 24.65 9.86
C PHE A 304 7.34 24.79 11.31
N MET A 305 6.05 25.02 11.48
CA MET A 305 5.42 25.13 12.80
C MET A 305 4.50 23.96 13.11
N ARG A 306 3.78 23.49 12.09
CA ARG A 306 2.88 22.32 12.11
C ARG A 306 2.77 21.80 10.68
N ILE A 307 2.63 20.49 10.51
CA ILE A 307 2.47 19.85 9.19
C ILE A 307 1.15 19.07 9.12
N ASP A 308 0.69 18.57 10.26
CA ASP A 308 -0.54 17.78 10.32
C ASP A 308 -1.79 18.63 10.19
N GLU A 309 -2.80 18.04 9.55
CA GLU A 309 -4.09 18.67 9.34
C GLU A 309 -5.18 17.93 10.08
N ASN A 310 -5.83 18.63 11.02
CA ASN A 310 -6.94 18.07 11.79
C ASN A 310 -8.19 18.01 10.90
N ARG A 311 -8.44 16.82 10.35
CA ARG A 311 -9.52 16.52 9.41
C ARG A 311 -10.39 15.39 9.94
N CYS A 312 -11.65 15.40 9.55
CA CYS A 312 -12.66 14.45 10.00
C CYS A 312 -13.50 13.93 8.84
N PHE A 313 -14.32 12.92 9.16
CA PHE A 313 -15.28 12.39 8.22
C PHE A 313 -16.48 13.34 8.02
N THR A 314 -16.39 14.27 7.07
CA THR A 314 -17.50 15.15 6.67
C THR A 314 -17.56 15.31 5.15
N ASP A 315 -18.74 15.46 4.57
CA ASP A 315 -18.92 15.77 3.14
C ASP A 315 -18.89 17.28 2.84
N THR A 316 -18.72 18.13 3.86
CA THR A 316 -18.76 19.59 3.73
C THR A 316 -17.62 20.25 4.48
N GLY A 317 -17.27 21.48 4.11
CA GLY A 317 -16.33 22.30 4.88
C GLY A 317 -14.86 21.90 4.78
N GLY A 318 -14.43 21.21 3.70
CA GLY A 318 -13.01 20.90 3.50
C GLY A 318 -12.46 19.85 4.47
N GLY A 319 -13.28 18.88 4.87
CA GLY A 319 -12.88 17.90 5.90
C GLY A 319 -12.80 18.46 7.32
N ARG A 320 -13.19 19.72 7.56
CA ARG A 320 -13.10 20.35 8.89
C ARG A 320 -14.33 20.03 9.75
N CYS A 321 -14.13 19.44 10.92
CA CYS A 321 -15.16 19.31 11.95
C CYS A 321 -15.10 20.48 12.94
N GLY A 322 -16.28 21.03 13.25
CA GLY A 322 -16.43 22.06 14.29
C GLY A 322 -15.68 23.38 14.01
N PRO A 323 -15.62 24.28 15.02
CA PRO A 323 -14.92 25.57 14.91
C PRO A 323 -13.48 25.54 15.46
N ALA A 324 -13.01 24.41 16.00
CA ALA A 324 -11.73 24.30 16.69
C ALA A 324 -11.15 22.90 16.51
N TYR A 325 -9.84 22.78 16.77
CA TYR A 325 -9.11 21.52 16.78
C TYR A 325 -9.68 20.52 17.79
N SER A 326 -9.62 19.23 17.45
CA SER A 326 -10.01 18.10 18.30
C SER A 326 -9.01 16.97 18.21
N GLU A 327 -8.49 16.53 19.35
CA GLU A 327 -7.56 15.39 19.46
C GLU A 327 -8.19 14.07 18.98
N ASP A 328 -9.53 13.94 19.05
CA ASP A 328 -10.25 12.74 18.59
C ASP A 328 -10.03 12.43 17.10
N HIS A 329 -9.61 13.43 16.33
CA HIS A 329 -9.34 13.26 14.90
C HIS A 329 -7.90 12.91 14.58
N ASN A 330 -6.98 12.99 15.55
CA ASN A 330 -5.56 12.78 15.33
C ASN A 330 -5.27 11.36 14.87
N THR A 331 -4.38 11.28 13.90
CA THR A 331 -3.98 10.01 13.31
C THR A 331 -2.82 9.45 14.10
N GLN A 332 -2.94 8.17 14.47
CA GLN A 332 -1.81 7.39 14.95
C GLN A 332 -1.23 6.63 13.76
N THR A 333 0.06 6.82 13.50
CA THR A 333 0.78 6.17 12.41
C THR A 333 1.65 5.04 12.94
N GLU A 334 1.56 3.86 12.34
CA GLU A 334 2.50 2.76 12.60
C GLU A 334 3.51 2.64 11.45
N TYR A 335 4.78 2.53 11.83
CA TYR A 335 5.94 2.39 10.95
C TYR A 335 6.61 1.04 11.22
N ARG A 336 6.65 0.17 10.20
CA ARG A 336 7.15 -1.20 10.32
C ARG A 336 8.30 -1.43 9.35
N LEU A 337 9.52 -1.52 9.88
CA LEU A 337 10.72 -1.80 9.08
C LEU A 337 10.89 -3.32 8.88
N TYR A 338 11.21 -3.74 7.66
CA TYR A 338 11.47 -5.14 7.32
C TYR A 338 12.47 -5.28 6.16
N TYR A 339 12.92 -6.50 5.93
CA TYR A 339 13.72 -6.87 4.77
C TYR A 339 13.26 -8.21 4.18
N HIS A 340 13.69 -8.47 2.96
CA HIS A 340 13.52 -9.78 2.33
C HIS A 340 14.74 -10.63 2.61
N ARG A 341 14.53 -11.78 3.25
CA ARG A 341 15.56 -12.77 3.56
C ARG A 341 15.48 -13.96 2.63
N GLN A 342 16.63 -14.35 2.08
CA GLN A 342 16.75 -15.58 1.30
C GLN A 342 17.07 -16.78 2.21
N LEU A 343 16.23 -17.81 2.13
CA LEU A 343 16.42 -19.08 2.83
C LEU A 343 17.36 -20.03 2.05
N ALA A 344 17.82 -21.09 2.72
CA ALA A 344 18.73 -22.07 2.13
C ALA A 344 18.13 -22.84 0.93
N ASP A 345 16.80 -22.88 0.80
CA ASP A 345 16.07 -23.45 -0.34
C ASP A 345 15.78 -22.42 -1.44
N GLN A 346 16.40 -21.24 -1.37
CA GLN A 346 16.23 -20.08 -2.25
C GLN A 346 14.88 -19.37 -2.14
N SER A 347 13.97 -19.82 -1.26
CA SER A 347 12.73 -19.08 -1.01
C SER A 347 13.02 -17.75 -0.31
N ILE A 348 12.18 -16.76 -0.58
CA ILE A 348 12.28 -15.42 0.00
C ILE A 348 11.15 -15.26 1.02
N ILE A 349 11.50 -14.80 2.22
CA ILE A 349 10.54 -14.46 3.26
C ILE A 349 10.70 -13.01 3.68
N ARG A 350 9.61 -12.39 4.11
CA ARG A 350 9.62 -11.09 4.78
C ARG A 350 10.00 -11.28 6.25
N GLU A 351 11.00 -10.54 6.73
CA GLU A 351 11.45 -10.56 8.13
C GLU A 351 11.47 -9.12 8.69
N GLN A 352 10.70 -8.89 9.77
CA GLN A 352 10.62 -7.58 10.43
C GLN A 352 11.89 -7.28 11.22
N ILE A 353 12.34 -6.03 11.18
CA ILE A 353 13.50 -5.52 11.90
C ILE A 353 13.02 -4.75 13.11
N GLY A 354 13.48 -5.15 14.30
CA GLY A 354 13.16 -4.47 15.55
C GLY A 354 11.66 -4.43 15.87
N THR A 355 11.28 -3.43 16.67
CA THR A 355 9.87 -3.16 17.03
C THR A 355 9.24 -2.16 16.08
N THR A 356 7.92 -2.25 15.91
CA THR A 356 7.12 -1.22 15.23
C THR A 356 7.30 0.12 15.94
N TYR A 357 7.59 1.18 15.18
CA TYR A 357 7.55 2.55 15.67
C TYR A 357 6.13 3.10 15.51
N VAL A 358 5.64 3.85 16.48
CA VAL A 358 4.27 4.35 16.50
C VAL A 358 4.32 5.86 16.76
N GLY A 359 3.85 6.64 15.79
CA GLY A 359 3.61 8.08 15.92
C GLY A 359 2.48 8.34 16.93
N TRP A 360 2.67 9.30 17.83
CA TRP A 360 1.74 9.53 18.94
C TRP A 360 0.54 10.38 18.48
N ALA A 361 -0.63 10.21 19.11
CA ALA A 361 -1.84 10.95 18.76
C ALA A 361 -2.35 11.88 19.88
N THR A 362 -1.84 11.78 21.11
CA THR A 362 -2.25 12.60 22.28
C THR A 362 -1.11 12.76 23.29
N GLU A 363 -1.19 13.78 24.16
CA GLU A 363 -0.22 14.01 25.25
C GLU A 363 -0.18 12.92 26.36
N ALA A 364 -1.15 12.00 26.45
CA ALA A 364 -1.54 11.40 27.74
C ALA A 364 -1.26 9.90 27.98
N ASP A 365 -0.54 9.17 27.13
CA ASP A 365 -0.13 7.77 27.45
C ASP A 365 1.30 7.69 27.98
N ASP A 366 1.46 8.17 29.21
CA ASP A 366 2.60 7.93 30.11
C ASP A 366 2.83 6.42 30.34
N LEU A 367 3.54 5.73 29.46
CA LEU A 367 4.18 4.46 29.79
C LEU A 367 5.60 4.38 29.21
N ALA A 368 6.50 5.06 29.91
CA ALA A 368 7.92 4.76 30.14
C ALA A 368 8.97 5.66 29.46
N ASP A 369 9.14 6.86 30.02
CA ASP A 369 10.44 7.33 30.55
C ASP A 369 11.65 7.41 29.57
N ASP A 370 11.46 7.96 28.37
CA ASP A 370 12.54 8.65 27.63
C ASP A 370 12.20 10.01 27.01
N GLY A 371 10.92 10.42 26.93
CA GLY A 371 10.55 11.84 26.75
C GLY A 371 11.09 12.48 25.47
N LEU A 372 10.90 11.84 24.31
CA LEU A 372 11.15 12.45 23.01
C LEU A 372 9.85 13.08 22.50
N SER A 373 9.75 14.41 22.64
CA SER A 373 8.66 15.23 22.10
C SER A 373 8.68 15.10 20.58
N THR A 374 7.65 14.52 19.96
CA THR A 374 7.61 14.36 18.49
C THR A 374 7.14 15.62 17.77
N ASP A 375 6.86 16.72 18.47
CA ASP A 375 6.39 17.94 17.81
C ASP A 375 7.52 18.64 17.03
N MET A 376 7.53 18.38 15.71
CA MET A 376 8.49 18.93 14.75
C MET A 376 9.94 18.47 14.97
N GLU A 377 10.13 17.29 15.56
CA GLU A 377 11.45 16.68 15.77
C GLU A 377 11.67 15.46 14.88
N TRP A 378 12.85 15.37 14.28
CA TRP A 378 13.38 14.16 13.66
C TRP A 378 13.83 13.18 14.73
N ILE A 379 13.45 11.91 14.53
CA ILE A 379 13.81 10.81 15.42
C ILE A 379 14.57 9.73 14.67
N VAL A 380 15.56 9.13 15.34
CA VAL A 380 16.26 7.95 14.84
C VAL A 380 15.41 6.72 15.20
N ALA A 381 14.60 6.25 14.26
CA ALA A 381 13.70 5.12 14.48
C ALA A 381 14.45 3.79 14.50
N TRP A 382 15.45 3.64 13.61
CA TRP A 382 16.29 2.44 13.55
C TRP A 382 17.74 2.79 13.20
N THR A 383 18.66 1.94 13.67
CA THR A 383 20.03 1.84 13.15
C THR A 383 20.27 0.36 12.90
N VAL A 384 20.43 0.00 11.62
CA VAL A 384 20.43 -1.38 11.15
C VAL A 384 21.82 -1.75 10.69
N ASP A 385 22.43 -2.76 11.30
CA ASP A 385 23.67 -3.35 10.82
C ASP A 385 23.40 -4.21 9.57
N VAL A 386 23.89 -3.75 8.42
CA VAL A 386 23.74 -4.38 7.11
C VAL A 386 25.00 -5.12 6.65
N ASP A 387 26.09 -5.06 7.41
CA ASP A 387 27.33 -5.79 7.13
C ASP A 387 27.38 -7.11 7.92
N CYS A 388 27.20 -8.21 7.22
CA CYS A 388 27.16 -9.55 7.83
C CYS A 388 28.49 -10.31 7.73
N ASP A 389 29.59 -9.66 7.35
CA ASP A 389 30.89 -10.31 7.09
C ASP A 389 31.48 -11.02 8.32
N ASP A 390 31.19 -10.52 9.53
CA ASP A 390 31.63 -11.12 10.79
C ASP A 390 30.69 -12.23 11.32
N GLY A 391 29.56 -12.46 10.64
CA GLY A 391 28.54 -13.43 10.99
C GLY A 391 27.48 -12.94 11.98
N SER A 392 27.44 -11.65 12.31
CA SER A 392 26.47 -11.03 13.22
C SER A 392 26.03 -9.66 12.70
N CYS A 393 24.82 -9.58 12.14
CA CYS A 393 24.19 -8.35 11.65
C CYS A 393 22.68 -8.42 11.91
N ASP A 394 21.95 -7.31 11.67
CA ASP A 394 20.50 -7.27 11.85
C ASP A 394 19.72 -7.90 10.68
N VAL A 395 20.35 -8.00 9.50
CA VAL A 395 19.72 -8.48 8.26
C VAL A 395 20.42 -9.70 7.62
N PRO A 396 20.58 -10.83 8.34
CA PRO A 396 21.31 -11.99 7.84
C PRO A 396 20.65 -12.61 6.61
N ASN A 397 21.43 -12.83 5.55
CA ASN A 397 20.96 -13.34 4.25
C ASN A 397 19.91 -12.43 3.59
N ILE A 398 20.04 -11.11 3.75
CA ILE A 398 19.29 -10.15 2.94
C ILE A 398 19.41 -10.48 1.45
N VAL A 399 18.30 -10.36 0.72
CA VAL A 399 18.28 -10.54 -0.74
C VAL A 399 19.19 -9.48 -1.38
N VAL A 400 20.08 -9.95 -2.24
CA VAL A 400 21.00 -9.13 -3.03
C VAL A 400 20.56 -9.19 -4.49
N ASN A 401 20.39 -8.03 -5.12
CA ASN A 401 20.01 -7.91 -6.52
C ASN A 401 21.20 -8.24 -7.44
N GLU A 402 20.95 -8.38 -8.75
CA GLU A 402 22.01 -8.71 -9.72
C GLU A 402 23.11 -7.64 -9.81
N ASP A 403 22.79 -6.40 -9.47
CA ASP A 403 23.71 -5.26 -9.43
C ASP A 403 24.48 -5.16 -8.10
N ASP A 404 24.35 -6.14 -7.20
CA ASP A 404 24.86 -6.17 -5.82
C ASP A 404 24.17 -5.19 -4.84
N SER A 405 23.07 -4.55 -5.26
CA SER A 405 22.30 -3.68 -4.38
C SER A 405 21.43 -4.48 -3.41
N ARG A 406 21.03 -3.83 -2.32
CA ARG A 406 20.18 -4.40 -1.26
C ARG A 406 19.02 -3.46 -0.99
N SER A 407 17.99 -3.93 -0.30
CA SER A 407 16.88 -3.05 0.09
C SER A 407 16.30 -3.40 1.45
N LEU A 408 16.03 -2.36 2.22
CA LEU A 408 15.11 -2.41 3.36
C LEU A 408 13.77 -1.84 2.90
N TYR A 409 12.73 -2.13 3.67
CA TYR A 409 11.38 -1.71 3.34
C TYR A 409 10.69 -1.18 4.60
N LEU A 410 9.94 -0.11 4.46
CA LEU A 410 9.18 0.53 5.52
C LEU A 410 7.71 0.54 5.12
N GLU A 411 6.85 -0.07 5.93
CA GLU A 411 5.39 0.05 5.80
C GLU A 411 4.89 1.17 6.71
N VAL A 412 4.06 2.07 6.17
CA VAL A 412 3.47 3.21 6.90
C VAL A 412 1.95 3.11 6.87
N ASP A 413 1.31 3.05 8.03
CA ASP A 413 -0.12 2.74 8.16
C ASP A 413 -0.80 3.66 9.19
N GLY A 414 -1.82 4.40 8.77
CA GLY A 414 -2.67 5.21 9.66
C GLY A 414 -3.70 4.33 10.36
N VAL A 415 -3.43 3.91 11.60
CA VAL A 415 -4.21 2.87 12.28
C VAL A 415 -5.45 3.38 13.03
N THR A 416 -5.45 4.67 13.41
CA THR A 416 -6.58 5.37 14.04
C THR A 416 -6.73 6.79 13.50
N GLY A 417 -7.72 7.55 13.99
CA GLY A 417 -7.93 8.93 13.56
C GLY A 417 -8.52 9.08 12.16
N SER A 418 -8.71 10.33 11.76
CA SER A 418 -9.27 10.72 10.47
C SER A 418 -8.49 11.86 9.80
N SER A 419 -7.45 12.34 10.48
CA SER A 419 -6.64 13.48 10.06
C SER A 419 -5.58 13.06 9.06
N GLU A 420 -5.06 14.02 8.32
CA GLU A 420 -3.83 13.83 7.59
C GLU A 420 -2.66 13.91 8.56
N ASN A 421 -1.74 12.98 8.41
CA ASN A 421 -0.50 12.91 9.17
C ASN A 421 0.66 13.08 8.18
N GLY A 422 1.30 14.24 8.24
CA GLY A 422 2.43 14.57 7.41
C GLY A 422 3.70 13.98 7.99
N PHE A 423 4.54 13.34 7.18
CA PHE A 423 5.81 12.81 7.64
C PHE A 423 6.91 12.96 6.58
N ASP A 424 8.14 12.70 6.98
CA ASP A 424 9.29 12.59 6.07
C ASP A 424 10.20 11.44 6.51
N LEU A 425 10.98 10.93 5.56
CA LEU A 425 11.83 9.76 5.70
C LEU A 425 13.22 10.07 5.18
N TRP A 426 14.23 9.82 6.01
CA TRP A 426 15.62 9.82 5.58
C TRP A 426 16.31 8.52 5.96
N ALA A 427 17.25 8.07 5.13
CA ALA A 427 18.11 6.93 5.42
C ALA A 427 19.53 7.16 4.90
N GLY A 428 20.51 6.74 5.69
CA GLY A 428 21.92 6.96 5.39
C GLY A 428 22.86 6.37 6.44
N PRO A 429 24.18 6.59 6.31
CA PRO A 429 25.14 6.26 7.35
C PRO A 429 24.85 7.08 8.62
N PRO A 430 25.04 6.51 9.82
CA PRO A 430 25.01 7.29 11.04
C PRO A 430 26.01 8.46 10.97
N PRO A 431 25.65 9.65 11.50
CA PRO A 431 26.56 10.78 11.50
C PRO A 431 27.81 10.48 12.34
N PRO A 432 28.95 11.14 12.06
CA PRO A 432 30.15 10.98 12.86
C PRO A 432 29.88 11.28 14.35
N ILE A 433 30.42 10.48 15.27
CA ILE A 433 30.25 10.62 16.74
C ILE A 433 30.60 12.03 17.27
N THR A 434 31.40 12.79 16.53
CA THR A 434 31.82 14.14 16.89
C THR A 434 30.80 15.23 16.58
N GLU A 435 29.75 14.91 15.83
CA GLU A 435 28.73 15.84 15.37
C GLU A 435 27.37 15.47 15.98
N THR A 436 26.52 16.47 16.16
CA THR A 436 25.15 16.26 16.64
C THR A 436 24.21 17.02 15.74
N ILE A 437 23.45 16.28 14.93
CA ILE A 437 22.41 16.85 14.08
C ILE A 437 21.24 17.25 14.99
N PRO A 438 20.74 18.50 14.92
CA PRO A 438 19.56 18.90 15.67
C PRO A 438 18.35 18.03 15.29
N SER A 439 17.52 17.68 16.26
CA SER A 439 16.26 16.96 16.01
C SER A 439 15.18 17.89 15.48
N ASN A 440 15.01 19.09 16.07
CA ASN A 440 14.02 20.06 15.58
C ASN A 440 14.23 20.37 14.09
N VAL A 441 13.17 20.24 13.29
CA VAL A 441 13.21 20.33 11.82
C VAL A 441 13.82 21.65 11.31
N ASN A 442 13.54 22.78 11.96
CA ASN A 442 14.03 24.07 11.49
C ASN A 442 15.51 24.25 11.80
N ASP A 443 15.92 23.90 13.03
CA ASP A 443 17.32 23.93 13.42
C ASP A 443 18.15 22.94 12.60
N ARG A 444 17.57 21.78 12.26
CA ARG A 444 18.17 20.77 11.39
C ARG A 444 18.36 21.29 9.98
N ASN A 445 17.31 21.83 9.35
CA ASN A 445 17.39 22.41 8.01
C ASN A 445 18.54 23.43 7.94
N LEU A 446 18.55 24.40 8.87
CA LEU A 446 19.65 25.37 8.96
C LEU A 446 21.00 24.68 9.14
N HIS A 447 21.12 23.75 10.08
CA HIS A 447 22.38 23.05 10.35
C HIS A 447 22.93 22.34 9.10
N LEU A 448 22.07 21.66 8.34
CA LEU A 448 22.45 20.89 7.15
C LEU A 448 22.80 21.78 5.95
N LEU A 449 22.15 22.93 5.83
CA LEU A 449 22.52 23.96 4.84
C LEU A 449 23.90 24.55 5.14
N TRP A 450 24.19 24.79 6.42
CA TRP A 450 25.50 25.28 6.88
C TRP A 450 26.60 24.22 6.79
N ASN A 451 26.23 22.94 6.88
CA ASN A 451 27.16 21.82 6.93
C ASN A 451 26.79 20.71 5.93
N PRO A 452 26.88 20.97 4.62
CA PRO A 452 26.37 20.10 3.56
C PRO A 452 27.02 18.71 3.47
N ASN A 453 28.08 18.45 4.24
CA ASN A 453 28.84 17.19 4.21
C ASN A 453 28.62 16.32 5.47
N TYR A 454 27.78 16.74 6.42
CA TYR A 454 27.63 16.03 7.71
C TYR A 454 26.48 15.02 7.75
N HIS A 455 25.55 15.12 6.81
CA HIS A 455 24.39 14.24 6.73
C HIS A 455 24.13 13.93 5.26
N ASP A 456 24.81 12.92 4.75
CA ASP A 456 24.70 12.45 3.36
C ASP A 456 24.15 11.03 3.41
N SER A 457 23.30 10.65 2.46
CA SER A 457 22.67 9.33 2.44
C SER A 457 23.64 8.19 2.10
N GLY A 458 24.89 8.49 1.73
CA GLY A 458 25.84 7.50 1.23
C GLY A 458 25.39 6.89 -0.10
N GLY A 459 24.56 7.60 -0.85
CA GLY A 459 23.92 7.12 -2.08
C GLY A 459 22.65 6.28 -1.85
N ILE A 460 22.19 6.12 -0.60
CA ILE A 460 20.87 5.54 -0.34
C ILE A 460 19.80 6.43 -0.98
N VAL A 461 18.80 5.76 -1.57
CA VAL A 461 17.63 6.42 -2.15
C VAL A 461 16.37 5.74 -1.65
N THR A 462 15.40 6.54 -1.24
CA THR A 462 14.12 6.08 -0.73
C THR A 462 13.02 6.31 -1.76
N PHE A 463 12.14 5.32 -1.89
CA PHE A 463 11.07 5.30 -2.89
C PHE A 463 9.72 4.94 -2.27
N GLY A 464 8.63 5.57 -2.69
CA GLY A 464 7.30 4.97 -2.60
C GLY A 464 7.17 3.87 -3.64
N SER A 465 6.88 2.64 -3.21
CA SER A 465 6.78 1.50 -4.11
C SER A 465 5.41 1.52 -4.79
N GLY A 466 5.36 2.03 -6.02
CA GLY A 466 4.16 2.10 -6.85
C GLY A 466 3.13 3.18 -6.47
N TYR A 467 3.10 3.60 -5.21
CA TYR A 467 2.18 4.60 -4.69
C TYR A 467 2.92 5.62 -3.83
N LEU A 468 2.64 6.91 -4.04
CA LEU A 468 3.24 8.00 -3.26
C LEU A 468 2.17 9.01 -2.83
N PRO A 469 1.70 8.96 -1.57
CA PRO A 469 0.88 10.00 -0.97
C PRO A 469 1.76 11.20 -0.55
N LEU A 470 1.31 12.40 -0.89
CA LEU A 470 2.01 13.66 -0.64
C LEU A 470 1.04 14.72 -0.14
N ASN A 471 1.53 15.62 0.71
CA ASN A 471 0.87 16.87 1.02
C ASN A 471 1.72 18.05 0.56
N THR A 472 1.09 19.05 -0.05
CA THR A 472 1.71 20.33 -0.35
C THR A 472 1.16 21.42 0.57
N ASN A 473 2.04 21.96 1.39
CA ASN A 473 1.66 22.92 2.43
C ASN A 473 1.72 24.39 1.99
N VAL A 474 1.93 24.65 0.69
CA VAL A 474 2.14 25.99 0.13
C VAL A 474 1.39 26.16 -1.19
N THR A 475 0.95 27.37 -1.48
CA THR A 475 0.37 27.71 -2.78
C THR A 475 1.47 28.16 -3.74
N GLY A 476 1.59 27.51 -4.90
CA GLY A 476 2.53 27.94 -5.93
C GLY A 476 2.91 26.83 -6.92
N PRO A 477 3.91 27.08 -7.78
CA PRO A 477 4.52 26.03 -8.57
C PRO A 477 5.25 25.04 -7.66
N VAL A 478 4.98 23.74 -7.85
CA VAL A 478 5.74 22.65 -7.24
C VAL A 478 6.33 21.81 -8.35
N THR A 479 7.61 21.45 -8.21
CA THR A 479 8.34 20.57 -9.11
C THR A 479 8.74 19.31 -8.36
N MET A 480 8.31 18.15 -8.87
CA MET A 480 8.56 16.85 -8.25
C MET A 480 9.32 15.95 -9.21
N THR A 481 10.44 15.40 -8.76
CA THR A 481 11.16 14.37 -9.53
C THR A 481 10.62 13.01 -9.13
N PHE A 482 9.94 12.32 -10.05
CA PHE A 482 9.31 11.04 -9.74
C PHE A 482 10.25 9.86 -9.84
N ALA A 483 10.82 9.61 -11.02
CA ALA A 483 11.59 8.39 -11.22
C ALA A 483 12.61 8.58 -12.33
N PHE A 484 13.69 7.82 -12.26
CA PHE A 484 14.55 7.63 -13.43
C PHE A 484 13.86 6.67 -14.39
N VAL A 485 13.52 7.16 -15.58
CA VAL A 485 13.00 6.35 -16.67
C VAL A 485 14.18 5.78 -17.45
N PRO A 486 14.38 4.46 -17.47
CA PRO A 486 15.55 3.85 -18.07
C PRO A 486 15.42 3.77 -19.60
N PRO A 487 16.54 3.66 -20.36
CA PRO A 487 16.50 3.58 -21.83
C PRO A 487 15.71 2.37 -22.35
N GLU A 488 15.59 1.30 -21.57
CA GLU A 488 14.77 0.12 -21.87
C GLU A 488 13.27 0.46 -21.98
N ALA A 489 12.83 1.58 -21.40
CA ALA A 489 11.46 2.08 -21.52
C ALA A 489 11.19 2.85 -22.82
N SER A 490 12.17 2.96 -23.73
CA SER A 490 12.02 3.59 -25.05
C SER A 490 10.82 3.03 -25.82
N GLY A 491 9.94 3.95 -26.26
CA GLY A 491 8.74 3.61 -27.03
C GLY A 491 7.63 2.90 -26.24
N ILE A 492 7.82 2.67 -24.93
CA ILE A 492 6.80 2.10 -24.04
C ILE A 492 5.87 3.21 -23.55
N ALA A 493 4.59 2.88 -23.37
CA ALA A 493 3.65 3.81 -22.77
C ALA A 493 3.80 3.81 -21.24
N ILE A 494 3.82 4.99 -20.64
CA ILE A 494 3.78 5.21 -19.19
C ILE A 494 2.40 5.74 -18.83
N ASN A 495 1.78 5.13 -17.83
CA ASN A 495 0.50 5.55 -17.27
C ASN A 495 0.78 6.34 -15.99
N LEU A 496 0.40 7.61 -16.01
CA LEU A 496 0.56 8.54 -14.92
C LEU A 496 -0.81 8.73 -14.26
N PHE A 497 -0.92 8.25 -13.03
CA PHE A 497 -2.12 8.34 -12.22
C PHE A 497 -1.90 9.41 -11.17
N HIS A 498 -2.82 10.36 -11.11
CA HIS A 498 -2.84 11.41 -10.13
C HIS A 498 -4.22 11.51 -9.49
N PHE A 499 -4.25 11.54 -8.17
CA PHE A 499 -5.44 11.78 -7.36
C PHE A 499 -5.20 13.06 -6.55
N ASN A 500 -6.08 14.05 -6.67
CA ASN A 500 -6.10 15.25 -5.82
C ASN A 500 -7.50 15.42 -5.21
N ASN A 501 -7.50 15.79 -3.93
CA ASN A 501 -8.69 15.89 -3.09
C ASN A 501 -9.36 17.28 -3.12
N ASP A 502 -8.65 18.34 -3.53
CA ASP A 502 -9.03 19.73 -3.23
C ASP A 502 -9.11 20.69 -4.44
N SER A 503 -9.13 20.23 -5.69
CA SER A 503 -9.14 21.16 -6.83
C SER A 503 -10.53 21.75 -7.15
N GLY A 504 -10.87 22.80 -6.41
CA GLY A 504 -11.96 23.71 -6.73
C GLY A 504 -11.67 24.53 -7.99
N SER A 505 -12.18 24.08 -9.13
CA SER A 505 -12.56 24.91 -10.30
C SER A 505 -11.49 25.49 -11.24
N LEU A 506 -10.27 24.95 -11.32
CA LEU A 506 -9.30 25.41 -12.32
C LEU A 506 -8.83 24.28 -13.22
N GLY A 507 -8.79 24.56 -14.53
CA GLY A 507 -8.12 23.72 -15.53
C GLY A 507 -6.61 23.80 -15.37
N GLN A 508 -6.13 23.41 -14.19
CA GLN A 508 -4.72 23.26 -13.86
C GLN A 508 -4.17 22.05 -14.60
N GLN A 509 -3.05 22.27 -15.27
CA GLN A 509 -2.34 21.27 -16.06
C GLN A 509 -1.13 20.78 -15.25
N ILE A 510 -0.79 19.51 -15.44
CA ILE A 510 0.44 18.93 -14.93
C ILE A 510 1.40 18.86 -16.10
N ASP A 511 2.52 19.56 -16.02
CA ASP A 511 3.55 19.55 -17.03
C ASP A 511 4.56 18.45 -16.69
N TYR A 512 4.53 17.37 -17.47
CA TYR A 512 5.50 16.28 -17.37
C TYR A 512 6.62 16.47 -18.39
N TYR A 513 7.86 16.28 -17.97
CA TYR A 513 9.02 16.27 -18.86
C TYR A 513 10.08 15.27 -18.40
N LEU A 514 10.96 14.91 -19.33
CA LEU A 514 12.11 14.03 -19.06
C LEU A 514 13.37 14.88 -19.07
N GLU A 515 13.98 15.04 -17.90
CA GLU A 515 15.29 15.66 -17.81
C GLU A 515 16.31 14.84 -18.61
N GLY A 516 17.06 15.51 -19.48
CA GLY A 516 18.03 14.88 -20.37
C GLY A 516 17.47 14.47 -21.74
N VAL A 517 16.15 14.55 -21.95
CA VAL A 517 15.51 14.32 -23.26
C VAL A 517 14.87 15.61 -23.77
N SER A 518 15.62 16.35 -24.59
CA SER A 518 15.15 17.62 -25.15
C SER A 518 13.86 17.44 -25.95
N ASP A 519 12.91 18.36 -25.79
CA ASP A 519 11.64 18.46 -26.52
C ASP A 519 10.56 17.40 -26.18
N TRP A 520 10.81 16.47 -25.24
CA TRP A 520 9.74 15.63 -24.72
C TRP A 520 9.00 16.34 -23.58
N HIS A 521 7.72 16.60 -23.80
CA HIS A 521 6.83 17.27 -22.86
C HIS A 521 5.43 16.69 -23.03
N HIS A 522 4.76 16.43 -21.92
CA HIS A 522 3.37 16.00 -21.90
C HIS A 522 2.58 16.85 -20.91
N VAL A 523 1.40 17.27 -21.33
CA VAL A 523 0.49 18.06 -20.51
C VAL A 523 -0.61 17.13 -20.02
N GLY A 524 -0.52 16.75 -18.76
CA GLY A 524 -1.55 16.01 -18.05
C GLY A 524 -2.62 16.91 -17.45
N THR A 525 -3.60 16.28 -16.82
CA THR A 525 -4.73 16.95 -16.17
C THR A 525 -4.70 16.67 -14.67
N LEU A 526 -4.91 17.67 -13.81
CA LEU A 526 -5.18 17.39 -12.40
C LEU A 526 -6.54 16.73 -12.27
N SER A 527 -6.63 15.70 -11.44
CA SER A 527 -7.89 15.12 -11.00
C SER A 527 -8.72 16.14 -10.23
N LEU A 528 -10.04 16.02 -10.34
CA LEU A 528 -10.98 16.84 -9.58
C LEU A 528 -11.77 15.99 -8.59
N LYS A 529 -12.01 16.53 -7.39
CA LYS A 529 -12.99 16.01 -6.40
C LYS A 529 -12.73 14.59 -5.87
N GLY A 530 -11.46 14.22 -5.68
CA GLY A 530 -11.13 12.92 -5.11
C GLY A 530 -11.49 11.75 -6.04
N THR A 531 -11.20 11.90 -7.32
CA THR A 531 -11.18 10.78 -8.30
C THR A 531 -9.83 10.75 -8.99
N TRP A 532 -9.41 9.61 -9.54
CA TRP A 532 -8.24 9.57 -10.40
C TRP A 532 -8.43 10.43 -11.66
N SER A 533 -7.34 11.06 -12.12
CA SER A 533 -7.40 11.95 -13.28
C SER A 533 -7.64 11.16 -14.55
N THR A 534 -8.75 11.44 -15.24
CA THR A 534 -8.98 10.93 -16.59
C THR A 534 -8.50 11.99 -17.60
N SER A 535 -7.75 11.58 -18.62
CA SER A 535 -7.27 12.47 -19.71
C SER A 535 -8.38 13.16 -20.54
N ASP A 536 -9.66 13.05 -20.14
CA ASP A 536 -10.86 13.50 -20.85
C ASP A 536 -11.83 14.37 -20.00
N ASP A 537 -11.43 14.92 -18.84
CA ASP A 537 -12.38 15.58 -17.91
C ASP A 537 -12.94 16.96 -18.35
N TYR A 538 -12.76 17.33 -19.63
CA TYR A 538 -13.54 18.38 -20.28
C TYR A 538 -14.67 17.79 -21.15
N LEU A 539 -15.84 17.64 -20.53
CA LEU A 539 -17.17 17.41 -21.14
C LEU A 539 -17.42 16.02 -21.76
N TYR A 540 -18.26 15.25 -21.04
CA TYR A 540 -19.14 14.18 -21.55
C TYR A 540 -18.42 12.90 -22.02
N GLN A 541 -18.22 11.96 -21.10
CA GLN A 541 -17.63 10.67 -21.43
C GLN A 541 -18.68 9.67 -21.98
N PRO A 542 -18.42 9.03 -23.13
CA PRO A 542 -19.07 7.76 -23.49
C PRO A 542 -18.47 6.60 -22.67
N PRO A 543 -19.13 5.44 -22.58
CA PRO A 543 -18.65 4.31 -21.78
C PRO A 543 -17.24 3.84 -22.20
N GLY A 544 -16.27 3.89 -21.28
CA GLY A 544 -14.91 3.34 -21.43
C GLY A 544 -13.73 4.34 -21.35
N SER A 545 -13.94 5.56 -20.88
CA SER A 545 -12.91 6.58 -20.59
C SER A 545 -11.78 6.06 -19.67
N ARG A 546 -10.57 6.60 -19.83
CA ARG A 546 -9.34 6.16 -19.16
C ARG A 546 -9.13 6.95 -17.87
N ASP A 547 -8.83 6.29 -16.76
CA ASP A 547 -8.60 6.89 -15.42
C ASP A 547 -7.14 7.35 -15.20
N HIS A 548 -6.40 7.63 -16.27
CA HIS A 548 -4.99 8.06 -16.24
C HIS A 548 -4.57 8.88 -17.46
N ASP A 549 -3.43 9.56 -17.32
CA ASP A 549 -2.69 10.18 -18.42
C ASP A 549 -1.70 9.15 -19.00
N GLY A 550 -2.08 8.52 -20.10
CA GLY A 550 -1.24 7.55 -20.82
C GLY A 550 -0.35 8.25 -21.85
N VAL A 551 0.97 8.14 -21.70
CA VAL A 551 1.96 8.86 -22.54
C VAL A 551 2.95 7.89 -23.17
N THR A 552 3.17 7.99 -24.48
CA THR A 552 4.23 7.22 -25.13
C THR A 552 5.58 7.92 -24.92
N LEU A 553 6.53 7.18 -24.35
CA LEU A 553 7.90 7.63 -24.19
C LEU A 553 8.59 7.78 -25.56
N PRO A 554 9.57 8.68 -25.68
CA PRO A 554 10.26 8.90 -26.94
C PRO A 554 11.01 7.64 -27.37
N ASP A 555 11.14 7.46 -28.69
CA ASP A 555 12.02 6.42 -29.23
C ASP A 555 13.49 6.87 -29.10
N GLU A 556 14.39 5.91 -28.85
CA GLU A 556 15.85 6.10 -28.90
C GLU A 556 16.40 7.14 -27.89
N PHE A 557 15.93 7.13 -26.64
CA PHE A 557 16.50 7.96 -25.56
C PHE A 557 17.45 7.18 -24.63
N TYR A 558 18.34 7.89 -23.94
CA TYR A 558 19.41 7.31 -23.11
C TYR A 558 19.05 7.17 -21.62
N GLY A 559 17.78 7.29 -21.29
CA GLY A 559 17.30 7.48 -19.92
C GLY A 559 17.12 8.95 -19.55
N GLY A 560 16.29 9.23 -18.55
CA GLY A 560 16.03 10.58 -18.05
C GLY A 560 15.18 10.58 -16.78
N TYR A 561 15.23 11.68 -16.02
CA TYR A 561 14.39 11.83 -14.83
C TYR A 561 13.01 12.36 -15.22
N LEU A 562 11.96 11.59 -14.92
CA LEU A 562 10.59 12.04 -15.07
C LEU A 562 10.29 13.08 -13.98
N ILE A 563 9.92 14.27 -14.42
CA ILE A 563 9.59 15.40 -13.57
C ILE A 563 8.15 15.81 -13.86
N ALA A 564 7.42 16.16 -12.81
CA ALA A 564 6.10 16.78 -12.87
C ALA A 564 6.15 18.18 -12.27
N GLU A 565 5.63 19.15 -12.98
CA GLU A 565 5.46 20.53 -12.52
C GLU A 565 3.99 20.90 -12.59
N TYR A 566 3.44 21.42 -11.49
CA TYR A 566 2.05 21.87 -11.45
C TYR A 566 1.83 22.96 -10.40
N GLN A 567 0.66 23.62 -10.46
CA GLN A 567 0.28 24.67 -9.53
C GLN A 567 -0.59 24.08 -8.41
N THR A 568 -0.14 24.18 -7.16
CA THR A 568 -0.81 23.61 -5.99
C THR A 568 -1.66 24.64 -5.24
N GLY A 569 -2.70 24.14 -4.59
CA GLY A 569 -3.41 24.87 -3.52
C GLY A 569 -2.60 24.93 -2.23
N PHE A 570 -3.06 25.72 -1.24
CA PHE A 570 -2.57 25.60 0.14
C PHE A 570 -3.27 24.41 0.79
N LEU A 571 -2.50 23.46 1.35
CA LEU A 571 -3.00 22.21 1.94
C LEU A 571 -3.60 21.28 0.88
N ASP A 572 -2.81 21.03 -0.15
CA ASP A 572 -3.18 20.24 -1.32
C ASP A 572 -2.63 18.82 -1.18
N THR A 573 -3.52 17.88 -0.90
CA THR A 573 -3.16 16.46 -0.77
C THR A 573 -3.28 15.78 -2.13
N SER A 574 -2.23 15.06 -2.49
CA SER A 574 -2.21 14.25 -3.70
C SER A 574 -1.73 12.83 -3.47
N SER A 575 -2.16 11.92 -4.33
CA SER A 575 -1.61 10.57 -4.41
C SER A 575 -1.22 10.27 -5.84
N TRP A 576 -0.04 9.69 -5.98
CA TRP A 576 0.56 9.41 -7.27
C TRP A 576 0.76 7.92 -7.43
N ARG A 577 0.52 7.44 -8.65
CA ARG A 577 0.86 6.08 -9.08
C ARG A 577 1.39 6.15 -10.50
N ILE A 578 2.44 5.38 -10.78
CA ILE A 578 3.10 5.39 -12.08
C ILE A 578 3.35 3.95 -12.51
N GLU A 579 2.99 3.65 -13.75
CA GLU A 579 3.12 2.30 -14.31
C GLU A 579 3.61 2.32 -15.76
N TYR A 580 4.36 1.29 -16.17
CA TYR A 580 4.63 1.06 -17.59
C TYR A 580 3.59 0.09 -18.19
N GLU A 581 3.09 0.41 -19.38
CA GLU A 581 2.28 -0.47 -20.22
C GLU A 581 3.20 -1.38 -21.05
N GLY A 582 3.78 -2.39 -20.40
CA GLY A 582 4.71 -3.33 -21.03
C GLY A 582 5.83 -3.78 -20.11
N ILE A 583 6.86 -4.40 -20.68
CA ILE A 583 8.04 -4.87 -19.94
C ILE A 583 9.15 -3.85 -20.04
N VAL A 584 9.67 -3.48 -18.89
CA VAL A 584 10.89 -2.70 -18.75
C VAL A 584 11.77 -3.46 -17.76
N GLY A 585 12.96 -3.92 -18.18
CA GLY A 585 13.86 -4.69 -17.31
C GLY A 585 13.21 -5.95 -16.68
N ASP A 586 13.41 -6.12 -15.37
CA ASP A 586 13.05 -7.33 -14.59
C ASP A 586 11.74 -7.22 -13.77
N MET A 587 10.79 -6.39 -14.20
CA MET A 587 9.75 -5.89 -13.28
C MET A 587 8.46 -6.73 -13.12
N PHE A 588 7.60 -6.28 -12.21
CA PHE A 588 6.70 -7.04 -11.32
C PHE A 588 5.48 -7.74 -11.94
N VAL A 589 4.98 -8.74 -11.21
CA VAL A 589 3.91 -9.66 -11.62
C VAL A 589 2.97 -9.96 -10.47
N ARG A 590 1.67 -9.94 -10.73
CA ARG A 590 0.60 -10.20 -9.76
C ARG A 590 -0.29 -11.37 -10.18
N LEU A 591 -0.92 -12.03 -9.21
CA LEU A 591 -2.01 -12.97 -9.44
C LEU A 591 -3.37 -12.29 -9.23
N ILE A 592 -4.30 -12.48 -10.16
CA ILE A 592 -5.72 -12.10 -10.06
C ILE A 592 -6.53 -13.37 -9.78
N GLN A 593 -7.16 -13.44 -8.60
CA GLN A 593 -7.98 -14.59 -8.18
C GLN A 593 -9.47 -14.42 -8.46
#